data_AF-A0A0C2ZM03-F1
#
_entry.id   AF-A0A0C2ZM03-F1
#
_cell.length_a   1.000
_cell.length_b   1.000
_cell.length_c   1.000
_cell.angle_alpha   90.00
_cell.angle_beta   90.00
_cell.angle_gamma   90.00
#
_symmetry.space_group_name_H-M   'P 1'
#
loop_
_entity.id
_entity.type
_entity.pdbx_description
1 polymer ?
#
loop_
_entity_poly.entity_id
_entity_poly.type
_entity_poly.pdbx_seq_one_letter_code
_entity_poly.pdbx_strand_id
1 'polypeptide(L)'
;MQLSKTLALGLKDILSIEVMSFVLKVGLGSIALWIGVFYFYWHEILAIIASYLGFLPWEWLKTTGSAMATFIVAYVLIITTISVLTSLYSEDLLKKLALKHYGVEARGNPSIVDSIWINVRVNAIFLALFLLFFWLIFVPILGQIFMLYLWSIQIKEPTVHDVGGLFIHDKEVLKQKAKKARVLAIVPSAFNYIPLLNIFAPLYLQILFLHHILHD
;
A
#
# COMPACT_ATOMS: atom_id res chain seq x y z
N MET A 1 -3.05 -14.75 -20.08
CA MET A 1 -2.57 -16.08 -19.66
C MET A 1 -1.20 -15.87 -19.02
N GLN A 2 -0.91 -16.19 -17.75
CA GLN A 2 -1.74 -16.74 -16.68
C GLN A 2 -1.54 -15.90 -15.40
N LEU A 3 -2.46 -14.97 -15.13
CA LEU A 3 -2.55 -14.24 -13.86
C LEU A 3 -2.48 -15.20 -12.65
N SER A 4 -3.05 -16.40 -12.80
CA SER A 4 -2.95 -17.49 -11.83
C SER A 4 -1.52 -17.90 -11.51
N LYS A 5 -0.63 -17.98 -12.51
CA LYS A 5 0.78 -18.35 -12.30
C LYS A 5 1.53 -17.23 -11.56
N THR A 6 1.30 -15.97 -11.94
CA THR A 6 1.85 -14.79 -11.26
C THR A 6 1.41 -14.76 -9.79
N LEU A 7 0.12 -14.99 -9.52
CA LEU A 7 -0.42 -15.06 -8.17
C LEU A 7 0.18 -16.23 -7.37
N ALA A 8 0.29 -17.41 -7.97
CA ALA A 8 0.86 -18.59 -7.31
C ALA A 8 2.34 -18.40 -6.94
N LEU A 9 3.14 -17.82 -7.84
CA LEU A 9 4.55 -17.49 -7.55
C LEU A 9 4.65 -16.42 -6.47
N GLY A 10 3.86 -15.35 -6.57
CA GLY A 10 3.84 -14.30 -5.56
C GLY A 10 3.45 -14.82 -4.17
N LEU A 11 2.45 -15.70 -4.08
CA LEU A 11 2.07 -16.36 -2.82
C LEU A 11 3.17 -17.28 -2.28
N LYS A 12 3.94 -17.93 -3.13
CA LYS A 12 5.08 -18.72 -2.69
C LYS A 12 6.19 -17.82 -2.13
N ASP A 13 6.46 -16.71 -2.80
CA ASP A 13 7.54 -15.79 -2.41
C ASP A 13 7.18 -15.01 -1.14
N ILE A 14 5.91 -14.64 -0.94
CA ILE A 14 5.50 -13.91 0.26
C ILE A 14 5.65 -14.72 1.56
N LEU A 15 5.64 -16.05 1.43
CA LEU A 15 5.88 -17.00 2.52
C LEU A 15 7.36 -17.34 2.69
N SER A 16 8.26 -16.79 1.87
CA SER A 16 9.69 -16.97 2.05
C SER A 16 10.20 -16.22 3.28
N ILE A 17 11.18 -16.80 3.97
CA ILE A 17 11.73 -16.22 5.21
C ILE A 17 12.30 -14.81 5.01
N GLU A 18 12.89 -14.55 3.83
CA GLU A 18 13.47 -13.26 3.48
C GLU A 18 12.38 -12.19 3.36
N VAL A 19 11.30 -12.51 2.64
CA VAL A 19 10.14 -11.62 2.49
C VAL A 19 9.43 -11.43 3.82
N MET A 20 9.16 -12.49 4.56
CA MET A 20 8.52 -12.40 5.88
C MET A 20 9.34 -11.54 6.85
N SER A 21 10.66 -11.71 6.90
CA SER A 21 11.52 -10.92 7.77
C SER A 21 11.49 -9.44 7.40
N PHE A 22 11.53 -9.12 6.10
CA PHE A 22 11.40 -7.74 5.63
C PHE A 22 10.06 -7.13 6.03
N VAL A 23 8.96 -7.81 5.71
CA VAL A 23 7.59 -7.33 5.98
C VAL A 23 7.36 -7.15 7.48
N LEU A 24 7.82 -8.07 8.31
CA LEU A 24 7.68 -7.96 9.76
C LEU A 24 8.46 -6.76 10.31
N LYS A 25 9.69 -6.50 9.83
CA LYS A 25 10.47 -5.33 10.26
C LYS A 25 9.77 -4.03 9.90
N VAL A 26 9.32 -3.90 8.64
CA VAL A 26 8.62 -2.70 8.16
C VAL A 26 7.27 -2.52 8.86
N GLY A 27 6.49 -3.60 8.95
CA GLY A 27 5.17 -3.62 9.56
C GLY A 27 5.20 -3.28 11.05
N LEU A 28 5.99 -4.01 11.83
CA LEU A 28 6.13 -3.77 13.28
C LEU A 28 6.76 -2.41 13.56
N GLY A 29 7.74 -1.98 12.76
CA GLY A 29 8.33 -0.63 12.88
C GLY A 29 7.29 0.47 12.67
N SER A 30 6.43 0.32 11.66
CA SER A 30 5.34 1.27 11.38
C SER A 30 4.29 1.29 12.49
N ILE A 31 3.92 0.12 13.01
CA ILE A 31 2.96 -0.01 14.12
C ILE A 31 3.54 0.63 15.39
N ALA A 32 4.78 0.32 15.75
CA ALA A 32 5.43 0.88 16.93
C ALA A 32 5.55 2.40 16.86
N LEU A 33 5.90 2.94 15.68
CA LEU A 33 5.93 4.38 15.43
C LEU A 33 4.58 5.03 15.76
N TRP A 34 3.49 4.51 15.18
CA TRP A 34 2.17 5.11 15.39
C TRP A 34 1.63 4.86 16.80
N ILE A 35 1.90 3.72 17.43
CA ILE A 35 1.59 3.53 18.86
C ILE A 35 2.24 4.64 19.69
N GLY A 36 3.52 4.96 19.43
CA GLY A 36 4.20 6.06 20.09
C GLY A 36 3.51 7.41 19.86
N VAL A 37 3.19 7.74 18.60
CA VAL A 37 2.49 9.00 18.26
C VAL A 37 1.13 9.09 18.96
N PHE A 38 0.30 8.04 18.87
CA PHE A 38 -1.02 8.03 19.49
C PHE A 38 -0.94 8.05 21.03
N TYR A 39 0.10 7.48 21.63
CA TYR A 39 0.31 7.56 23.07
C TYR A 39 0.53 9.01 23.55
N PHE A 40 1.32 9.80 22.81
CA PHE A 40 1.64 11.19 23.19
C PHE A 40 0.57 12.19 22.75
N TYR A 41 -0.14 11.95 21.65
CA TYR A 41 -1.04 12.92 21.01
C TYR A 41 -2.51 12.46 20.94
N TRP A 42 -2.92 11.54 21.82
CA TRP A 42 -4.25 10.94 21.79
C TRP A 42 -5.39 11.99 21.81
N HIS A 43 -5.30 12.96 22.70
CA HIS A 43 -6.34 13.96 22.92
C HIS A 43 -6.44 14.95 21.76
N GLU A 44 -5.31 15.37 21.21
CA GLU A 44 -5.20 16.27 20.06
C GLU A 44 -5.78 15.61 18.81
N ILE A 45 -5.43 14.34 18.56
CA ILE A 45 -5.95 13.58 17.42
C ILE A 45 -7.47 13.42 17.54
N LEU A 46 -7.97 13.07 18.73
CA LEU A 46 -9.41 12.97 18.97
C LEU A 46 -10.13 14.30 18.71
N ALA A 47 -9.57 15.42 19.16
CA ALA A 47 -10.16 16.74 18.95
C ALA A 47 -10.20 17.13 17.46
N ILE A 48 -9.14 16.84 16.71
CA ILE A 48 -9.10 17.06 15.25
C ILE A 48 -10.17 16.24 14.55
N ILE A 49 -10.30 14.96 14.89
CA ILE A 49 -11.28 14.06 14.28
C ILE A 49 -12.70 14.48 14.65
N ALA A 50 -12.97 14.81 15.91
CA ALA A 50 -14.29 15.27 16.35
C ALA A 50 -14.69 16.58 15.64
N SER A 51 -13.74 17.51 15.47
CA SER A 51 -13.93 18.74 14.70
C SER A 51 -14.29 18.44 13.24
N TYR A 52 -13.55 17.51 12.61
CA TYR A 52 -13.86 17.03 11.27
C TYR A 52 -15.25 16.39 11.19
N LEU A 53 -15.63 15.51 12.11
CA LEU A 53 -16.95 14.89 12.05
C LEU A 53 -18.10 15.86 12.36
N GLY A 54 -17.82 17.02 12.94
CA GLY A 54 -18.80 18.05 13.29
C GLY A 54 -19.63 18.56 12.11
N PHE A 55 -19.08 18.58 10.89
CA PHE A 55 -19.83 19.02 9.69
C PHE A 55 -20.85 17.99 9.20
N LEU A 56 -20.75 16.73 9.62
CA LEU A 56 -21.63 15.66 9.15
C LEU A 56 -23.01 15.75 9.82
N PRO A 57 -24.10 15.42 9.12
CA PRO A 57 -25.45 15.55 9.66
C PRO A 57 -25.85 14.46 10.67
N TRP A 58 -25.03 13.43 10.86
CA TRP A 58 -25.39 12.26 11.68
C TRP A 58 -24.87 12.38 13.12
N GLU A 59 -25.77 12.61 14.08
CA GLU A 59 -25.42 12.76 15.50
C GLU A 59 -24.77 11.52 16.13
N TRP A 60 -25.20 10.32 15.75
CA TRP A 60 -24.59 9.07 16.24
C TRP A 60 -23.11 8.94 15.82
N LEU A 61 -22.74 9.55 14.68
CA LEU A 61 -21.37 9.54 14.17
C LEU A 61 -20.49 10.55 14.92
N LYS A 62 -21.06 11.66 15.40
CA LYS A 62 -20.35 12.64 16.23
C LYS A 62 -20.03 12.10 17.62
N THR A 63 -20.94 11.33 18.21
CA THR A 63 -20.80 10.80 19.58
C THR A 63 -20.00 9.50 19.61
N THR A 64 -20.51 8.43 19.01
CA THR A 64 -19.86 7.11 19.01
C THR A 64 -18.87 6.95 17.86
N GLY A 65 -19.14 7.60 16.72
CA GLY A 65 -18.29 7.49 15.53
C GLY A 65 -16.91 8.13 15.67
N SER A 66 -16.72 9.11 16.56
CA SER A 66 -15.41 9.76 16.77
C SER A 66 -14.31 8.79 17.19
N ALA A 67 -14.59 7.93 18.18
CA ALA A 67 -13.61 6.91 18.61
C ALA A 67 -13.33 5.88 17.50
N MET A 68 -14.38 5.44 16.78
CA MET A 68 -14.23 4.52 15.64
C MET A 68 -13.41 5.14 14.50
N ALA A 69 -13.67 6.40 14.18
CA ALA A 69 -12.93 7.15 13.19
C ALA A 69 -11.46 7.30 13.57
N THR A 70 -11.14 7.49 14.86
CA THR A 70 -9.75 7.50 15.34
C THR A 70 -9.02 6.20 15.05
N PHE A 71 -9.65 5.04 15.28
CA PHE A 71 -9.05 3.76 14.93
C PHE A 71 -8.89 3.57 13.42
N ILE A 72 -9.86 4.03 12.61
CA ILE A 72 -9.75 4.01 11.15
C ILE A 72 -8.59 4.89 10.67
N VAL A 73 -8.46 6.11 11.22
CA VAL A 73 -7.37 7.03 10.91
C VAL A 73 -6.03 6.43 11.32
N ALA A 74 -5.92 5.88 12.53
CA ALA A 74 -4.71 5.18 12.99
C ALA A 74 -4.31 4.06 12.03
N TYR A 75 -5.29 3.23 11.64
CA TYR A 75 -5.08 2.15 10.69
C TYR A 75 -4.57 2.65 9.34
N VAL A 76 -5.22 3.67 8.77
CA VAL A 76 -4.84 4.30 7.50
C VAL A 76 -3.43 4.86 7.55
N LEU A 77 -3.06 5.50 8.66
CA LEU A 77 -1.72 6.06 8.86
C LEU A 77 -0.65 4.96 8.92
N ILE A 78 -0.93 3.86 9.64
CA ILE A 78 -0.04 2.69 9.70
C ILE A 78 0.18 2.09 8.31
N ILE A 79 -0.88 1.75 7.56
CA ILE A 79 -0.73 1.13 6.23
C ILE A 79 -0.03 2.07 5.25
N THR A 80 -0.24 3.39 5.39
CA THR A 80 0.43 4.40 4.57
C THR A 80 1.93 4.38 4.83
N THR A 81 2.35 4.39 6.10
CA THR A 81 3.76 4.29 6.47
C THR A 81 4.37 2.98 5.96
N ILE A 82 3.68 1.85 6.09
CA ILE A 82 4.16 0.56 5.55
C ILE A 82 4.37 0.65 4.05
N SER A 83 3.43 1.25 3.30
CA SER A 83 3.57 1.44 1.85
C SER A 83 4.79 2.28 1.48
N VAL A 84 5.01 3.39 2.20
CA VAL A 84 6.17 4.27 1.96
C VAL A 84 7.48 3.54 2.27
N LEU A 85 7.61 2.94 3.45
CA LEU A 85 8.83 2.25 3.84
C LEU A 85 9.12 1.04 2.94
N THR A 86 8.07 0.32 2.50
CA THR A 86 8.24 -0.78 1.54
C THR A 86 8.79 -0.26 0.21
N SER A 87 8.22 0.82 -0.33
CA SER A 87 8.70 1.48 -1.55
C SER A 87 10.19 1.87 -1.44
N LEU A 88 10.60 2.42 -0.29
CA LEU A 88 11.98 2.89 -0.09
C LEU A 88 13.01 1.78 0.15
N TYR A 89 12.63 0.65 0.74
CA TYR A 89 13.59 -0.35 1.23
C TYR A 89 13.51 -1.73 0.56
N SER A 90 12.53 -1.97 -0.31
CA SER A 90 12.30 -3.29 -0.94
C SER A 90 13.28 -3.65 -2.06
N GLU A 91 14.06 -2.69 -2.57
CA GLU A 91 14.88 -2.86 -3.77
C GLU A 91 15.79 -4.09 -3.72
N ASP A 92 16.61 -4.24 -2.68
CA ASP A 92 17.55 -5.36 -2.56
C ASP A 92 16.85 -6.73 -2.53
N LEU A 93 15.67 -6.79 -1.90
CA LEU A 93 14.85 -7.99 -1.85
C LEU A 93 14.33 -8.35 -3.25
N LEU A 94 13.84 -7.36 -3.99
CA LEU A 94 13.32 -7.54 -5.35
C LEU A 94 14.42 -7.98 -6.32
N LYS A 95 15.62 -7.42 -6.20
CA LYS A 95 16.80 -7.84 -6.98
C LYS A 95 17.15 -9.31 -6.73
N LYS A 96 17.15 -9.73 -5.46
CA LYS A 96 17.39 -11.14 -5.09
C LYS A 96 16.34 -12.08 -5.66
N LEU A 97 15.06 -11.71 -5.59
CA LEU A 97 13.96 -12.50 -6.15
C LEU A 97 14.06 -12.62 -7.68
N ALA A 98 14.38 -11.51 -8.37
CA ALA A 98 14.57 -11.50 -9.81
C ALA A 98 15.71 -12.43 -10.25
N LEU A 99 16.86 -12.35 -9.58
CA LEU A 99 18.01 -13.21 -9.85
C LEU A 99 17.68 -14.69 -9.60
N LYS A 100 17.01 -14.99 -8.48
CA LYS A 100 16.65 -16.35 -8.06
C LYS A 100 15.71 -17.05 -9.05
N HIS A 101 14.70 -16.36 -9.57
CA HIS A 101 13.66 -16.99 -10.39
C HIS A 101 13.89 -16.85 -11.89
N TYR A 102 14.59 -15.80 -12.32
CA TYR A 102 14.74 -15.47 -13.74
C TYR A 102 16.20 -15.35 -14.20
N GLY A 103 17.17 -15.36 -13.28
CA GLY A 103 18.58 -15.12 -13.64
C GLY A 103 18.83 -13.71 -14.17
N VAL A 104 17.94 -12.75 -13.88
CA VAL A 104 18.02 -11.37 -14.36
C VAL A 104 18.60 -10.49 -13.27
N GLU A 105 19.74 -9.87 -13.58
CA GLU A 105 20.31 -8.79 -12.77
C GLU A 105 19.58 -7.47 -13.06
N ALA A 106 19.15 -6.77 -11.99
CA ALA A 106 18.59 -5.43 -12.13
C ALA A 106 19.69 -4.47 -12.58
N ARG A 107 19.45 -3.77 -13.70
CA ARG A 107 20.36 -2.77 -14.26
C ARG A 107 19.94 -1.34 -13.96
N GLY A 108 18.69 -1.16 -13.52
CA GLY A 108 18.17 0.12 -13.07
C GLY A 108 18.48 0.41 -11.60
N ASN A 109 18.33 1.68 -11.25
CA ASN A 109 18.37 2.18 -9.88
C ASN A 109 17.32 3.29 -9.77
N PRO A 110 16.08 2.98 -9.37
CA PRO A 110 15.02 3.98 -9.25
C PRO A 110 15.46 5.08 -8.28
N SER A 111 15.20 6.34 -8.64
CA SER A 111 15.59 7.48 -7.83
C SER A 111 14.79 7.50 -6.52
N ILE A 112 15.49 7.47 -5.38
CA ILE A 112 14.87 7.58 -4.05
C ILE A 112 14.06 8.87 -3.94
N VAL A 113 14.54 9.97 -4.52
CA VAL A 113 13.84 11.27 -4.51
C VAL A 113 12.51 11.16 -5.26
N ASP A 114 12.52 10.51 -6.42
CA ASP A 114 11.30 10.29 -7.20
C ASP A 114 10.35 9.33 -6.48
N SER A 115 10.85 8.26 -5.84
CA SER A 115 10.04 7.37 -5.00
C SER A 115 9.37 8.14 -3.85
N ILE A 116 10.09 9.01 -3.14
CA ILE A 116 9.50 9.86 -2.09
C ILE A 116 8.43 10.77 -2.68
N TRP A 117 8.71 11.47 -3.78
CA TRP A 117 7.76 12.38 -4.40
C TRP A 117 6.50 11.68 -4.89
N ILE A 118 6.64 10.52 -5.53
CA ILE A 118 5.53 9.70 -5.99
C ILE A 118 4.70 9.24 -4.80
N ASN A 119 5.33 8.75 -3.73
CA ASN A 119 4.62 8.38 -2.51
C ASN A 119 3.87 9.56 -1.89
N VAL A 120 4.48 10.74 -1.77
CA VAL A 120 3.81 11.94 -1.24
C VAL A 120 2.60 12.30 -2.11
N ARG A 121 2.77 12.36 -3.43
CA ARG A 121 1.68 12.69 -4.36
C ARG A 121 0.53 11.69 -4.26
N VAL A 122 0.85 10.40 -4.26
CA VAL A 122 -0.15 9.31 -4.22
C VAL A 122 -0.88 9.28 -2.88
N ASN A 123 -0.17 9.49 -1.77
CA ASN A 123 -0.77 9.57 -0.45
C ASN A 123 -1.61 10.84 -0.26
N ALA A 124 -1.21 11.96 -0.86
CA ALA A 124 -2.03 13.17 -0.88
C ALA A 124 -3.34 12.95 -1.65
N ILE A 125 -3.28 12.30 -2.82
CA ILE A 125 -4.47 11.92 -3.59
C ILE A 125 -5.34 10.96 -2.79
N PHE A 126 -4.75 9.92 -2.21
CA PHE A 126 -5.44 8.96 -1.35
C PHE A 126 -6.16 9.68 -0.20
N LEU A 127 -5.46 10.55 0.54
CA LEU A 127 -6.02 11.25 1.69
C LEU A 127 -7.12 12.22 1.28
N ALA A 128 -6.93 12.98 0.20
CA ALA A 128 -7.95 13.90 -0.31
C ALA A 128 -9.23 13.15 -0.69
N LEU A 129 -9.11 12.03 -1.40
CA LEU A 129 -10.26 11.19 -1.76
C LEU A 129 -10.88 10.52 -0.53
N PHE A 130 -10.06 10.01 0.39
CA PHE A 130 -10.51 9.39 1.63
C PHE A 130 -11.34 10.35 2.47
N LEU A 131 -10.88 11.60 2.64
CA LEU A 131 -11.62 12.62 3.39
C LEU A 131 -12.91 13.00 2.66
N LEU A 132 -12.83 13.36 1.38
CA LEU A 132 -13.99 13.76 0.57
C LEU A 132 -15.12 12.73 0.58
N PHE A 133 -14.75 11.45 0.54
CA PHE A 133 -15.68 10.33 0.50
C PHE A 133 -15.71 9.53 1.80
N PHE A 134 -15.27 10.11 2.92
CA PHE A 134 -15.21 9.41 4.22
C PHE A 134 -16.57 8.84 4.61
N TRP A 135 -17.65 9.57 4.33
CA TRP A 135 -19.01 9.13 4.59
C TRP A 135 -19.40 7.82 3.87
N LEU A 136 -18.78 7.48 2.74
CA LEU A 136 -19.05 6.23 2.02
C LEU A 136 -18.66 4.99 2.82
N ILE A 137 -17.67 5.07 3.72
CA ILE A 137 -17.22 3.90 4.48
C ILE A 137 -18.32 3.30 5.37
N PHE A 138 -19.30 4.13 5.75
CA PHE A 138 -20.45 3.72 6.56
C PHE A 138 -21.57 3.09 5.72
N VAL A 139 -21.50 3.18 4.39
CA VAL A 139 -22.42 2.49 3.49
C VAL A 139 -21.89 1.07 3.27
N PRO A 140 -22.62 0.03 3.73
CA PRO A 140 -22.18 -1.35 3.56
C PRO A 140 -21.91 -1.69 2.10
N ILE A 141 -20.92 -2.55 1.83
CA ILE A 141 -20.48 -2.98 0.50
C ILE A 141 -19.86 -1.84 -0.33
N LEU A 142 -20.57 -0.75 -0.60
CA LEU A 142 -20.09 0.38 -1.39
C LEU A 142 -18.86 1.04 -0.77
N GLY A 143 -18.89 1.30 0.54
CA GLY A 143 -17.74 1.82 1.27
C GLY A 143 -16.54 0.90 1.19
N GLN A 144 -16.76 -0.41 1.22
CA GLN A 144 -15.69 -1.39 1.11
C GLN A 144 -15.10 -1.37 -0.31
N ILE A 145 -15.93 -1.47 -1.36
CA ILE A 145 -15.46 -1.38 -2.76
C ILE A 145 -14.66 -0.08 -2.99
N PHE A 146 -15.13 1.04 -2.45
CA PHE A 146 -14.43 2.31 -2.51
C PHE A 146 -13.06 2.27 -1.81
N MET A 147 -12.98 1.73 -0.58
CA MET A 147 -11.70 1.59 0.14
C MET A 147 -10.72 0.66 -0.59
N LEU A 148 -11.21 -0.45 -1.16
CA LEU A 148 -10.39 -1.35 -1.98
C LEU A 148 -9.77 -0.60 -3.17
N TYR A 149 -10.57 0.24 -3.82
CA TYR A 149 -10.10 1.08 -4.92
C TYR A 149 -9.04 2.09 -4.45
N LEU A 150 -9.27 2.79 -3.34
CA LEU A 150 -8.32 3.75 -2.79
C LEU A 150 -6.98 3.09 -2.44
N TRP A 151 -6.99 1.95 -1.74
CA TRP A 151 -5.76 1.23 -1.43
C TRP A 151 -5.03 0.79 -2.70
N SER A 152 -5.76 0.39 -3.76
CA SER A 152 -5.12 0.05 -5.02
C SER A 152 -4.39 1.23 -5.68
N ILE A 153 -4.91 2.45 -5.53
CA ILE A 153 -4.21 3.66 -5.97
C ILE A 153 -2.92 3.85 -5.17
N GLN A 154 -3.01 3.69 -3.85
CA GLN A 154 -1.92 3.95 -2.91
C GLN A 154 -0.66 3.16 -3.25
N ILE A 155 -0.80 1.88 -3.60
CA ILE A 155 0.34 0.98 -3.81
C ILE A 155 0.76 0.85 -5.29
N LYS A 156 -0.12 1.17 -6.25
CA LYS A 156 0.13 0.94 -7.69
C LYS A 156 1.24 1.82 -8.25
N GLU A 157 1.18 3.14 -8.05
CA GLU A 157 2.15 4.07 -8.66
C GLU A 157 3.56 3.91 -8.10
N PRO A 158 3.76 3.82 -6.77
CA PRO A 158 5.07 3.50 -6.22
C PRO A 158 5.62 2.19 -6.79
N THR A 159 4.80 1.13 -6.83
CA THR A 159 5.23 -0.16 -7.40
C THR A 159 5.68 -0.06 -8.85
N VAL A 160 4.91 0.61 -9.71
CA VAL A 160 5.27 0.75 -11.13
C VAL A 160 6.58 1.50 -11.28
N HIS A 161 6.82 2.51 -10.46
CA HIS A 161 8.07 3.26 -10.46
C HIS A 161 9.23 2.44 -9.93
N ASP A 162 9.12 1.88 -8.73
CA ASP A 162 10.24 1.25 -8.03
C ASP A 162 10.63 -0.06 -8.72
N VAL A 163 9.66 -0.94 -8.99
CA VAL A 163 9.94 -2.23 -9.63
C VAL A 163 10.16 -2.04 -11.13
N GLY A 164 9.35 -1.22 -11.79
CA GLY A 164 9.52 -0.96 -13.22
C GLY A 164 10.86 -0.30 -13.53
N GLY A 165 11.29 0.67 -12.71
CA GLY A 165 12.56 1.37 -12.85
C GLY A 165 13.79 0.48 -12.65
N LEU A 166 13.65 -0.66 -11.95
CA LEU A 166 14.74 -1.63 -11.78
C LEU A 166 15.02 -2.47 -13.04
N PHE A 167 13.97 -2.79 -13.81
CA PHE A 167 14.03 -3.81 -14.86
C PHE A 167 13.64 -3.32 -16.27
N ILE A 168 12.97 -2.17 -16.40
CA ILE A 168 12.48 -1.65 -17.68
C ILE A 168 13.03 -0.24 -17.92
N HIS A 169 13.89 -0.10 -18.93
CA HIS A 169 14.44 1.20 -19.34
C HIS A 169 13.54 1.96 -20.34
N ASP A 170 12.78 1.23 -21.16
CA ASP A 170 11.89 1.82 -22.15
C ASP A 170 10.58 2.29 -21.48
N LYS A 171 10.33 3.61 -21.53
CA LYS A 171 9.15 4.24 -20.92
C LYS A 171 7.84 3.78 -21.55
N GLU A 172 7.81 3.48 -22.85
CA GLU A 172 6.60 3.02 -23.53
C GLU A 172 6.29 1.57 -23.17
N VAL A 173 7.31 0.72 -23.07
CA VAL A 173 7.15 -0.65 -22.55
C VAL A 173 6.65 -0.61 -21.11
N LEU A 174 7.22 0.25 -20.26
CA LEU A 174 6.79 0.41 -18.87
C LEU A 174 5.33 0.85 -18.80
N LYS A 175 4.91 1.84 -19.59
CA LYS A 175 3.51 2.30 -19.66
C LYS A 175 2.56 1.17 -20.07
N GLN A 176 2.95 0.34 -21.03
CA GLN A 176 2.12 -0.80 -21.46
C GLN A 176 1.94 -1.82 -20.34
N LYS A 177 3.02 -2.20 -19.64
CA LYS A 177 2.97 -3.13 -18.50
C LYS A 177 2.22 -2.55 -17.31
N ALA A 178 2.37 -1.25 -17.05
CA ALA A 178 1.71 -0.53 -15.96
C ALA A 178 0.17 -0.57 -16.05
N LYS A 179 -0.41 -0.74 -17.25
CA LYS A 179 -1.88 -0.90 -17.40
C LYS A 179 -2.42 -2.08 -16.62
N LYS A 180 -1.66 -3.19 -16.55
CA LYS A 180 -2.04 -4.39 -15.78
C LYS A 180 -1.76 -4.27 -14.29
N ALA A 181 -0.88 -3.35 -13.88
CA ALA A 181 -0.55 -3.12 -12.47
C ALA A 181 -1.77 -2.76 -11.61
N ARG A 182 -2.76 -2.04 -12.17
CA ARG A 182 -4.00 -1.73 -11.45
C ARG A 182 -4.81 -2.98 -11.13
N VAL A 183 -4.93 -3.91 -12.09
CA VAL A 183 -5.65 -5.18 -11.87
C VAL A 183 -4.90 -6.03 -10.84
N LEU A 184 -3.58 -6.06 -10.93
CA LEU A 184 -2.74 -6.73 -9.93
C LEU A 184 -2.91 -6.11 -8.54
N ALA A 185 -2.98 -4.78 -8.43
CA ALA A 185 -3.08 -4.06 -7.16
C ALA A 185 -4.36 -4.37 -6.38
N ILE A 186 -5.45 -4.80 -7.03
CA ILE A 186 -6.69 -5.16 -6.34
C ILE A 186 -6.47 -6.32 -5.37
N VAL A 187 -5.70 -7.34 -5.76
CA VAL A 187 -5.52 -8.54 -4.94
C VAL A 187 -4.75 -8.24 -3.64
N PRO A 188 -3.57 -7.60 -3.66
CA PRO A 188 -2.89 -7.16 -2.44
C PRO A 188 -3.70 -6.13 -1.65
N SER A 189 -4.47 -5.25 -2.31
CA SER A 189 -5.29 -4.27 -1.59
C SER A 189 -6.38 -4.93 -0.74
N ALA A 190 -6.86 -6.12 -1.13
CA ALA A 190 -7.80 -6.88 -0.31
C ALA A 190 -7.18 -7.37 1.01
N PHE A 191 -5.84 -7.46 1.11
CA PHE A 191 -5.18 -7.81 2.37
C PHE A 191 -5.40 -6.74 3.44
N ASN A 192 -5.71 -5.49 3.07
CA ASN A 192 -6.05 -4.44 4.01
C ASN A 192 -7.39 -4.67 4.74
N TYR A 193 -8.17 -5.69 4.40
CA TYR A 193 -9.30 -6.12 5.23
C TYR A 193 -8.91 -7.12 6.32
N ILE A 194 -7.72 -7.70 6.26
CA ILE A 194 -7.25 -8.73 7.17
C ILE A 194 -6.06 -8.15 7.95
N PRO A 195 -6.22 -7.83 9.25
CA PRO A 195 -5.22 -7.10 10.03
C PRO A 195 -3.81 -7.69 10.07
N LEU A 196 -3.65 -9.00 9.85
CA LEU A 196 -2.32 -9.64 9.79
C LEU A 196 -1.73 -9.65 8.39
N LEU A 197 -2.57 -9.59 7.35
CA LEU A 197 -2.11 -9.58 5.97
C LEU A 197 -1.88 -8.16 5.43
N ASN A 198 -2.45 -7.13 6.05
CA ASN A 198 -2.32 -5.75 5.58
C ASN A 198 -0.85 -5.31 5.41
N ILE A 199 0.03 -5.74 6.33
CA ILE A 199 1.46 -5.40 6.32
C ILE A 199 2.18 -5.93 5.08
N PHE A 200 1.61 -6.97 4.46
CA PHE A 200 2.14 -7.59 3.26
C PHE A 200 1.68 -6.89 1.97
N ALA A 201 0.61 -6.10 2.01
CA ALA A 201 -0.05 -5.59 0.81
C ALA A 201 0.90 -4.84 -0.16
N PRO A 202 1.73 -3.89 0.30
CA PRO A 202 2.58 -3.13 -0.62
C PRO A 202 3.66 -4.00 -1.27
N LEU A 203 4.34 -4.84 -0.47
CA LEU A 203 5.41 -5.70 -1.00
C LEU A 203 4.84 -6.79 -1.91
N TYR A 204 3.67 -7.35 -1.56
CA TYR A 204 3.05 -8.36 -2.39
C TYR A 204 2.76 -7.84 -3.78
N LEU A 205 2.29 -6.60 -3.91
CA LEU A 205 2.10 -5.99 -5.22
C LEU A 205 3.43 -5.83 -5.97
N GLN A 206 4.50 -5.41 -5.30
CA GLN A 206 5.82 -5.30 -5.94
C GLN A 206 6.32 -6.65 -6.47
N ILE A 207 6.14 -7.73 -5.70
CA ILE A 207 6.47 -9.10 -6.13
C ILE A 207 5.59 -9.55 -7.30
N LEU A 208 4.27 -9.31 -7.24
CA LEU A 208 3.38 -9.66 -8.35
C LEU A 208 3.73 -8.90 -9.63
N PHE A 209 4.06 -7.62 -9.50
CA PHE A 209 4.45 -6.80 -10.64
C PHE A 209 5.81 -7.22 -11.20
N LEU A 210 6.77 -7.59 -10.34
CA LEU A 210 8.06 -8.18 -10.73
C LEU A 210 7.85 -9.43 -11.61
N HIS A 211 7.06 -10.39 -11.13
CA HIS A 211 6.74 -11.58 -11.90
C HIS A 211 6.00 -11.25 -13.19
N HIS A 212 5.13 -10.24 -13.17
CA HIS A 212 4.41 -9.83 -14.37
C HIS A 212 5.35 -9.25 -15.44
N ILE A 213 6.35 -8.46 -15.06
CA ILE A 213 7.25 -7.81 -16.02
C ILE A 213 8.37 -8.73 -16.52
N LEU A 214 8.81 -9.72 -15.72
CA LEU A 214 9.92 -10.63 -16.08
C LEU A 214 9.48 -11.98 -16.69
N HIS A 215 8.21 -12.36 -16.54
CA HIS A 215 7.69 -13.64 -17.08
C HIS A 215 6.99 -13.47 -18.45
N ASP A 216 6.74 -12.24 -18.88
CA ASP A 216 6.24 -11.93 -20.22
C ASP A 216 7.42 -11.74 -21.19
#